data_AF-A0A9D5NGI7-F1
#
_entry.id   AF-A0A9D5NGI7-F1
#
_cell.length_a   1.000
_cell.length_b   1.000
_cell.length_c   1.000
_cell.angle_alpha   90.00
_cell.angle_beta   90.00
_cell.angle_gamma   90.00
#
_symmetry.space_group_name_H-M   'P 1'
#
loop_
_entity.id
_entity.type
_entity.pdbx_description
1 polymer ?
#
loop_
_entity_poly.entity_id
_entity_poly.type
_entity_poly.pdbx_seq_one_letter_code
_entity_poly.pdbx_strand_id
1 'polypeptide(L)'
;MTNEYNELVVERDMEDDIQDRKNLIEQAKKLLESDDKNVYTELGKLQKKWRKIENYDSALDAQLTEEFEAIADAIYAKRKEVYATNEEAKKSLIARAEALSAPADWNAANKEMEGLMNEWRVTGSAGKDTDDILWEKFNELRQSFFANRRKYFEELSAKFENARNVKAEIIEKAKALADSTEWNKTGNLFNELLEEWKEIGSAGKEFENKLWNEFNEIRQGFYARRNEYYEALHAKQQAHAEDKKGLIAKANEILTSKNFSRANTAAMKGLSDEWKKVGSSGKEEDALWKEFRGVMDAYFEGLRENNERRQAEYRQKLQDSRAYKQEQINNLKRQIKRMQEEIATMYSQREIDNTEAMIEDKKEYIAELEEDIADIEKKLAQ
;
A
#
# COMPACT_ATOMS: atom_id res chain seq x y z
N MET A 1 -59.27 -57.01 88.27
CA MET A 1 -60.39 -56.37 87.57
C MET A 1 -59.86 -55.09 86.96
N THR A 2 -59.79 -55.13 85.65
CA THR A 2 -59.69 -54.00 84.70
C THR A 2 -60.55 -52.82 85.16
N ASN A 3 -59.99 -51.60 85.12
CA ASN A 3 -60.84 -50.41 85.05
C ASN A 3 -60.47 -49.66 83.79
N GLU A 4 -61.47 -49.60 82.92
CA GLU A 4 -61.45 -49.21 81.53
C GLU A 4 -61.17 -47.72 81.36
N TYR A 5 -60.46 -47.43 80.28
CA TYR A 5 -60.47 -46.17 79.56
C TYR A 5 -61.90 -45.66 79.39
N ASN A 6 -62.22 -44.53 80.01
CA ASN A 6 -63.46 -43.81 79.75
C ASN A 6 -63.13 -42.62 78.84
N GLU A 7 -63.06 -42.89 77.54
CA GLU A 7 -63.05 -41.86 76.49
C GLU A 7 -64.44 -41.21 76.48
N LEU A 8 -64.54 -40.03 77.09
CA LEU A 8 -65.68 -39.14 76.96
C LEU A 8 -65.80 -38.69 75.49
N VAL A 9 -66.63 -39.37 74.72
CA VAL A 9 -67.16 -38.85 73.46
C VAL A 9 -68.11 -37.71 73.82
N VAL A 10 -67.64 -36.48 73.64
CA VAL A 10 -68.49 -35.29 73.68
C VAL A 10 -69.41 -35.39 72.47
N GLU A 11 -70.70 -35.65 72.69
CA GLU A 11 -71.74 -35.46 71.68
C GLU A 11 -71.70 -33.98 71.29
N ARG A 12 -71.11 -33.67 70.12
CA ARG A 12 -71.20 -32.34 69.52
C ARG A 12 -72.64 -32.15 69.06
N ASP A 13 -73.25 -31.04 69.46
CA ASP A 13 -74.58 -30.71 68.97
C ASP A 13 -74.48 -30.18 67.53
N MET A 14 -75.50 -30.44 66.72
CA MET A 14 -75.60 -30.03 65.32
C MET A 14 -75.37 -28.51 65.16
N GLU A 15 -75.73 -27.71 66.17
CA GLU A 15 -75.49 -26.26 66.19
C GLU A 15 -73.99 -25.89 66.22
N ASP A 16 -73.16 -26.65 66.95
CA ASP A 16 -71.71 -26.40 67.05
C ASP A 16 -70.99 -26.68 65.73
N ASP A 17 -71.38 -27.76 65.05
CA ASP A 17 -70.82 -28.16 63.75
C ASP A 17 -71.24 -27.17 62.63
N ILE A 18 -72.48 -26.66 62.68
CA ILE A 18 -72.94 -25.56 61.80
C ILE A 18 -72.14 -24.27 62.05
N GLN A 19 -71.87 -23.94 63.32
CA GLN A 19 -71.09 -22.75 63.65
C GLN A 19 -69.63 -22.87 63.21
N ASP A 20 -69.02 -24.05 63.33
CA ASP A 20 -67.69 -24.34 62.81
C ASP A 20 -67.62 -24.20 61.28
N ARG A 21 -68.63 -24.68 60.55
CA ARG A 21 -68.75 -24.45 59.09
C ARG A 21 -68.79 -22.96 58.75
N LYS A 22 -69.63 -22.17 59.44
CA LYS A 22 -69.67 -20.71 59.26
C LYS A 22 -68.32 -20.04 59.53
N ASN A 23 -67.61 -20.47 60.58
CA ASN A 23 -66.28 -19.97 60.93
C ASN A 23 -65.23 -20.30 59.87
N LEU A 24 -65.31 -21.49 59.24
CA LEU A 24 -64.43 -21.87 58.12
C LEU A 24 -64.73 -21.08 56.85
N ILE A 25 -66.00 -20.78 56.55
CA ILE A 25 -66.39 -19.89 55.44
C ILE A 25 -65.80 -18.50 55.65
N GLU A 26 -65.90 -17.93 56.86
CA GLU A 26 -65.32 -16.61 57.15
C GLU A 26 -63.79 -16.60 57.02
N GLN A 27 -63.11 -17.67 57.43
CA GLN A 27 -61.68 -17.84 57.18
C GLN A 27 -61.35 -17.94 55.68
N ALA A 28 -62.17 -18.66 54.91
CA ALA A 28 -62.00 -18.76 53.46
C ALA A 28 -62.24 -17.41 52.75
N LYS A 29 -63.22 -16.61 53.20
CA LYS A 29 -63.43 -15.23 52.70
C LYS A 29 -62.21 -14.34 52.94
N LYS A 30 -61.64 -14.41 54.14
CA LYS A 30 -60.39 -13.68 54.46
C LYS A 30 -59.21 -14.14 53.60
N LEU A 31 -59.11 -15.43 53.30
CA LEU A 31 -58.09 -15.94 52.37
C LEU A 31 -58.31 -15.47 50.94
N LEU A 32 -59.57 -15.34 50.49
CA LEU A 32 -59.89 -14.83 49.15
C LEU A 32 -59.45 -13.37 48.95
N GLU A 33 -59.45 -12.57 50.02
CA GLU A 33 -58.99 -11.17 50.04
C GLU A 33 -57.49 -11.02 50.33
N SER A 34 -56.80 -12.10 50.69
CA SER A 34 -55.38 -12.06 51.07
C SER A 34 -54.45 -12.20 49.87
N ASP A 35 -53.36 -11.42 49.86
CA ASP A 35 -52.25 -11.53 48.91
C ASP A 35 -51.09 -12.41 49.44
N ASP A 36 -51.31 -13.17 50.52
CA ASP A 36 -50.28 -14.05 51.08
C ASP A 36 -49.93 -15.18 50.11
N LYS A 37 -48.63 -15.49 49.99
CA LYS A 37 -48.11 -16.60 49.18
C LYS A 37 -48.63 -17.97 49.63
N ASN A 38 -49.15 -18.07 50.87
CA ASN A 38 -49.65 -19.30 51.47
C ASN A 38 -51.16 -19.53 51.33
N VAL A 39 -51.90 -18.62 50.66
CA VAL A 39 -53.37 -18.70 50.51
C VAL A 39 -53.86 -20.10 50.10
N TYR A 40 -53.19 -20.73 49.14
CA TYR A 40 -53.58 -22.06 48.64
C TYR A 40 -53.27 -23.19 49.63
N THR A 41 -52.18 -23.06 50.39
CA THR A 41 -51.81 -24.04 51.43
C THR A 41 -52.78 -23.96 52.60
N GLU A 42 -53.17 -22.75 53.01
CA GLU A 42 -54.16 -22.52 54.06
C GLU A 42 -55.57 -22.95 53.61
N LEU A 43 -55.98 -22.68 52.37
CA LEU A 43 -57.24 -23.21 51.83
C LEU A 43 -57.28 -24.74 51.87
N GLY A 44 -56.19 -25.41 51.50
CA GLY A 44 -56.08 -26.86 51.61
C GLY A 44 -56.22 -27.39 53.05
N LYS A 45 -55.77 -26.62 54.06
CA LYS A 45 -56.01 -26.93 55.48
C LYS A 45 -57.47 -26.71 55.86
N LEU A 46 -58.11 -25.63 55.40
CA LEU A 46 -59.53 -25.37 55.63
C LEU A 46 -60.41 -26.48 55.03
N GLN A 47 -60.15 -26.90 53.78
CA GLN A 47 -60.85 -28.02 53.13
C GLN A 47 -60.67 -29.36 53.86
N LYS A 48 -59.52 -29.58 54.52
CA LYS A 48 -59.31 -30.76 55.39
C LYS A 48 -60.10 -30.66 56.70
N LYS A 49 -60.23 -29.46 57.27
CA LYS A 49 -61.06 -29.23 58.46
C LYS A 49 -62.55 -29.36 58.13
N TRP A 50 -63.00 -28.79 57.01
CA TRP A 50 -64.37 -28.89 56.50
C TRP A 50 -64.85 -30.34 56.39
N ARG A 51 -64.04 -31.21 55.78
CA ARG A 51 -64.33 -32.65 55.63
C ARG A 51 -64.43 -33.44 56.94
N LYS A 52 -63.96 -32.88 58.06
CA LYS A 52 -64.03 -33.53 59.37
C LYS A 52 -65.28 -33.16 60.18
N ILE A 53 -66.01 -32.13 59.75
CA ILE A 53 -67.26 -31.70 60.39
C ILE A 53 -68.38 -32.59 59.86
N GLU A 54 -69.26 -33.07 60.74
CA GLU A 54 -70.37 -33.96 60.37
C GLU A 54 -71.32 -33.24 59.38
N ASN A 55 -71.91 -33.99 58.45
CA ASN A 55 -72.87 -33.48 57.49
C ASN A 55 -74.25 -34.07 57.79
N TYR A 56 -75.21 -33.23 58.14
CA TYR A 56 -76.55 -33.67 58.53
C TYR A 56 -77.54 -33.69 57.34
N ASP A 57 -77.05 -33.50 56.11
CA ASP A 57 -77.83 -33.45 54.87
C ASP A 57 -79.04 -32.49 54.93
N SER A 58 -78.92 -31.43 55.72
CA SER A 58 -79.93 -30.39 55.85
C SER A 58 -79.85 -29.39 54.68
N ALA A 59 -80.95 -28.67 54.44
CA ALA A 59 -80.95 -27.59 53.44
C ALA A 59 -79.92 -26.49 53.77
N LEU A 60 -79.66 -26.24 55.06
CA LEU A 60 -78.66 -25.29 55.52
C LEU A 60 -77.23 -25.80 55.27
N ASP A 61 -76.97 -27.08 55.47
CA ASP A 61 -75.67 -27.70 55.17
C ASP A 61 -75.35 -27.66 53.68
N ALA A 62 -76.35 -27.90 52.84
CA ALA A 62 -76.21 -27.76 51.38
C ALA A 62 -75.83 -26.32 51.01
N GLN A 63 -76.49 -25.32 51.60
CA GLN A 63 -76.19 -23.90 51.38
C GLN A 63 -74.78 -23.52 51.85
N LEU A 64 -74.36 -23.97 53.04
CA LEU A 64 -73.02 -23.67 53.57
C LEU A 64 -71.92 -24.37 52.76
N THR A 65 -72.19 -25.58 52.25
CA THR A 65 -71.28 -26.30 51.34
C THR A 65 -71.14 -25.56 50.02
N GLU A 66 -72.25 -25.14 49.40
CA GLU A 66 -72.23 -24.34 48.17
C GLU A 66 -71.46 -23.02 48.37
N GLU A 67 -71.66 -22.32 49.49
CA GLU A 67 -70.93 -21.09 49.80
C GLU A 67 -69.42 -21.33 49.98
N PHE A 68 -69.03 -22.37 50.70
CA PHE A 68 -67.61 -22.71 50.92
C PHE A 68 -66.93 -23.17 49.63
N GLU A 69 -67.59 -24.00 48.83
CA GLU A 69 -67.10 -24.46 47.52
C GLU A 69 -66.97 -23.29 46.55
N ALA A 70 -67.95 -22.38 46.48
CA ALA A 70 -67.87 -21.18 45.63
C ALA A 70 -66.67 -20.29 45.98
N ILE A 71 -66.35 -20.13 47.28
CA ILE A 71 -65.16 -19.38 47.72
C ILE A 71 -63.87 -20.13 47.36
N ALA A 72 -63.83 -21.45 47.57
CA ALA A 72 -62.68 -22.26 47.21
C ALA A 72 -62.41 -22.22 45.69
N ASP A 73 -63.46 -22.31 44.88
CA ASP A 73 -63.41 -22.19 43.43
C ASP A 73 -62.93 -20.80 43.01
N ALA A 74 -63.40 -19.73 43.66
CA ALA A 74 -62.92 -18.37 43.40
C ALA A 74 -61.41 -18.22 43.71
N ILE A 75 -60.91 -18.83 44.80
CA ILE A 75 -59.47 -18.84 45.13
C ILE A 75 -58.66 -19.65 44.09
N TYR A 76 -59.15 -20.83 43.68
CA TYR A 76 -58.49 -21.61 42.63
C TYR A 76 -58.54 -20.93 41.26
N ALA A 77 -59.60 -20.19 40.95
CA ALA A 77 -59.69 -19.35 39.75
C ALA A 77 -58.61 -18.26 39.74
N LYS A 78 -58.44 -17.52 40.85
CA LYS A 78 -57.33 -16.55 41.00
C LYS A 78 -55.96 -17.21 40.81
N ARG A 79 -55.75 -18.42 41.34
CA ARG A 79 -54.51 -19.18 41.12
C ARG A 79 -54.25 -19.46 39.65
N LYS A 80 -55.29 -19.89 38.94
CA LYS A 80 -55.23 -20.21 37.52
C LYS A 80 -54.88 -18.98 36.69
N GLU A 81 -55.41 -17.80 37.04
CA GLU A 81 -55.06 -16.53 36.41
C GLU A 81 -53.59 -16.14 36.67
N VAL A 82 -53.11 -16.28 37.91
CA VAL A 82 -51.68 -16.06 38.23
C VAL A 82 -50.78 -17.02 37.45
N TYR A 83 -51.18 -18.28 37.28
CA TYR A 83 -50.43 -19.23 36.47
C TYR A 83 -50.42 -18.86 34.99
N ALA A 84 -51.56 -18.44 34.43
CA ALA A 84 -51.64 -18.00 33.05
C ALA A 84 -50.76 -16.76 32.79
N THR A 85 -50.77 -15.78 33.69
CA THR A 85 -49.91 -14.58 33.58
C THR A 85 -48.42 -14.93 33.71
N ASN A 86 -48.04 -15.82 34.64
CA ASN A 86 -46.67 -16.32 34.75
C ASN A 86 -46.25 -17.15 33.52
N GLU A 87 -47.16 -17.93 32.95
CA GLU A 87 -46.94 -18.70 31.72
C GLU A 87 -46.62 -17.77 30.54
N GLU A 88 -47.42 -16.70 30.36
CA GLU A 88 -47.20 -15.68 29.34
C GLU A 88 -45.86 -14.95 29.55
N ALA A 89 -45.55 -14.58 30.79
CA ALA A 89 -44.27 -13.95 31.13
C ALA A 89 -43.09 -14.89 30.79
N LYS A 90 -43.14 -16.17 31.16
CA LYS A 90 -42.11 -17.16 30.83
C LYS A 90 -41.99 -17.40 29.33
N LYS A 91 -43.10 -17.44 28.59
CA LYS A 91 -43.09 -17.51 27.11
C LYS A 91 -42.44 -16.28 26.50
N SER A 92 -42.68 -15.09 27.04
CA SER A 92 -42.02 -13.85 26.61
C SER A 92 -40.51 -13.88 26.84
N LEU A 93 -40.07 -14.39 28.00
CA LEU A 93 -38.64 -14.58 28.30
C LEU A 93 -37.97 -15.56 27.34
N ILE A 94 -38.65 -16.66 26.97
CA ILE A 94 -38.18 -17.62 25.96
C ILE A 94 -38.04 -16.94 24.60
N ALA A 95 -39.05 -16.19 24.15
CA ALA A 95 -38.99 -15.48 22.87
C ALA A 95 -37.84 -14.46 22.82
N ARG A 96 -37.59 -13.75 23.93
CA ARG A 96 -36.42 -12.86 24.06
C ARG A 96 -35.10 -13.63 24.03
N ALA A 97 -35.02 -14.80 24.68
CA ALA A 97 -33.84 -15.66 24.64
C ALA A 97 -33.57 -16.22 23.23
N GLU A 98 -34.60 -16.59 22.47
CA GLU A 98 -34.49 -17.04 21.07
C GLU A 98 -33.91 -15.95 20.16
N ALA A 99 -34.32 -14.69 20.37
CA ALA A 99 -33.80 -13.54 19.64
C ALA A 99 -32.29 -13.30 19.86
N LEU A 100 -31.70 -13.86 20.92
CA LEU A 100 -30.27 -13.75 21.23
C LEU A 100 -29.41 -14.85 20.59
N SER A 101 -29.97 -15.71 19.74
CA SER A 101 -29.25 -16.85 19.14
C SER A 101 -28.08 -16.46 18.22
N ALA A 102 -28.13 -15.30 17.55
CA ALA A 102 -27.08 -14.79 16.66
C ALA A 102 -26.91 -13.26 16.80
N PRO A 103 -26.36 -12.79 17.93
CA PRO A 103 -26.27 -11.36 18.20
C PRO A 103 -25.11 -10.70 17.44
N ALA A 104 -25.29 -9.43 17.07
CA ALA A 104 -24.20 -8.62 16.52
C ALA A 104 -23.14 -8.28 17.58
N ASP A 105 -23.55 -8.15 18.86
CA ASP A 105 -22.68 -7.90 20.00
C ASP A 105 -22.88 -8.97 21.09
N TRP A 106 -21.91 -9.87 21.20
CA TRP A 106 -21.90 -10.95 22.18
C TRP A 106 -21.80 -10.49 23.64
N ASN A 107 -21.25 -9.32 23.91
CA ASN A 107 -21.15 -8.79 25.28
C ASN A 107 -22.48 -8.20 25.73
N ALA A 108 -23.14 -7.42 24.87
CA ALA A 108 -24.48 -6.92 25.13
C ALA A 108 -25.49 -8.07 25.29
N ALA A 109 -25.45 -9.05 24.39
CA ALA A 109 -26.32 -10.23 24.46
C ALA A 109 -26.06 -11.08 25.70
N ASN A 110 -24.82 -11.18 26.19
CA ASN A 110 -24.53 -11.87 27.45
C ASN A 110 -25.22 -11.20 28.64
N LYS A 111 -25.13 -9.87 28.72
CA LYS A 111 -25.80 -9.09 29.77
C LYS A 111 -27.32 -9.27 29.72
N GLU A 112 -27.89 -9.31 28.51
CA GLU A 112 -29.32 -9.56 28.34
C GLU A 112 -29.71 -10.98 28.76
N MET A 113 -28.96 -12.01 28.36
CA MET A 113 -29.21 -13.40 28.77
C MET A 113 -29.10 -13.59 30.30
N GLU A 114 -28.15 -12.92 30.95
CA GLU A 114 -28.06 -12.88 32.41
C GLU A 114 -29.27 -12.18 33.05
N GLY A 115 -29.74 -11.09 32.43
CA GLY A 115 -30.98 -10.39 32.80
C GLY A 115 -32.20 -11.30 32.71
N LEU A 116 -32.39 -11.99 31.58
CA LEU A 116 -33.48 -12.95 31.37
C LEU A 116 -33.48 -14.06 32.40
N MET A 117 -32.30 -14.59 32.78
CA MET A 117 -32.19 -15.60 33.82
C MET A 117 -32.61 -15.06 35.20
N ASN A 118 -32.31 -13.80 35.50
CA ASN A 118 -32.75 -13.16 36.74
C ASN A 118 -34.26 -12.89 36.74
N GLU A 119 -34.82 -12.42 35.62
CA GLU A 119 -36.26 -12.28 35.41
C GLU A 119 -36.98 -13.63 35.57
N TRP A 120 -36.44 -14.70 34.98
CA TRP A 120 -36.98 -16.06 35.11
C TRP A 120 -37.08 -16.54 36.56
N ARG A 121 -36.05 -16.25 37.37
CA ARG A 121 -35.99 -16.66 38.79
C ARG A 121 -37.03 -15.96 39.66
N VAL A 122 -37.42 -14.74 39.31
CA VAL A 122 -38.42 -13.97 40.06
C VAL A 122 -39.84 -14.19 39.55
N THR A 123 -40.01 -14.65 38.31
CA THR A 123 -41.32 -15.05 37.77
C THR A 123 -41.88 -16.23 38.55
N GLY A 124 -43.14 -16.12 38.97
CA GLY A 124 -43.83 -17.16 39.74
C GLY A 124 -44.03 -18.47 38.96
N SER A 125 -44.59 -19.47 39.65
CA SER A 125 -44.92 -20.75 39.01
C SER A 125 -46.10 -20.59 38.05
N ALA A 126 -46.05 -21.29 36.92
CA ALA A 126 -47.16 -21.46 35.97
C ALA A 126 -47.86 -22.84 36.15
N GLY A 127 -47.56 -23.54 37.25
CA GLY A 127 -47.92 -24.94 37.45
C GLY A 127 -46.76 -25.87 37.12
N LYS A 128 -46.65 -26.99 37.85
CA LYS A 128 -45.48 -27.88 37.81
C LYS A 128 -45.15 -28.37 36.39
N ASP A 129 -46.11 -28.95 35.70
CA ASP A 129 -45.89 -29.54 34.37
C ASP A 129 -45.55 -28.47 33.33
N THR A 130 -46.21 -27.31 33.38
CA THR A 130 -45.93 -26.16 32.51
C THR A 130 -44.56 -25.56 32.80
N ASP A 131 -44.18 -25.44 34.07
CA ASP A 131 -42.87 -24.92 34.49
C ASP A 131 -41.73 -25.80 33.98
N ASP A 132 -41.87 -27.13 34.09
CA ASP A 132 -40.86 -28.08 33.63
C ASP A 132 -40.65 -27.94 32.11
N ILE A 133 -41.73 -27.90 31.32
CA ILE A 133 -41.66 -27.73 29.85
C ILE A 133 -41.04 -26.37 29.45
N LEU A 134 -41.47 -25.28 30.10
CA LEU A 134 -40.97 -23.94 29.78
C LEU A 134 -39.51 -23.80 30.21
N TRP A 135 -39.14 -24.38 31.36
CA TRP A 135 -37.76 -24.37 31.85
C TRP A 135 -36.82 -25.14 30.93
N GLU A 136 -37.20 -26.33 30.47
CA GLU A 136 -36.40 -27.10 29.51
C GLU A 136 -36.09 -26.26 28.27
N LYS A 137 -37.11 -25.64 27.67
CA LYS A 137 -36.93 -24.78 26.49
C LYS A 137 -36.02 -23.58 26.76
N PHE A 138 -36.26 -22.85 27.85
CA PHE A 138 -35.44 -21.70 28.20
C PHE A 138 -33.97 -22.09 28.47
N ASN A 139 -33.77 -23.19 29.19
CA ASN A 139 -32.44 -23.68 29.52
C ASN A 139 -31.71 -24.20 28.29
N GLU A 140 -32.36 -24.90 27.36
CA GLU A 140 -31.77 -25.31 26.08
C GLU A 140 -31.25 -24.11 25.27
N LEU A 141 -32.07 -23.07 25.13
CA LEU A 141 -31.69 -21.83 24.44
C LEU A 141 -30.50 -21.17 25.13
N ARG A 142 -30.52 -21.10 26.46
CA ARG A 142 -29.42 -20.55 27.25
C ARG A 142 -28.13 -21.36 27.05
N GLN A 143 -28.19 -22.69 27.09
CA GLN A 143 -27.01 -23.53 26.88
C GLN A 143 -26.45 -23.36 25.47
N SER A 144 -27.31 -23.35 24.45
CA SER A 144 -26.94 -23.11 23.06
C SER A 144 -26.27 -21.73 22.89
N PHE A 145 -26.84 -20.68 23.50
CA PHE A 145 -26.27 -19.34 23.50
C PHE A 145 -24.83 -19.31 24.03
N PHE A 146 -24.58 -19.89 25.22
CA PHE A 146 -23.24 -19.90 25.81
C PHE A 146 -22.25 -20.78 25.03
N ALA A 147 -22.71 -21.89 24.43
CA ALA A 147 -21.90 -22.73 23.56
C ALA A 147 -21.48 -21.97 22.29
N ASN A 148 -22.42 -21.28 21.63
CA ASN A 148 -22.16 -20.47 20.44
C ASN A 148 -21.24 -19.29 20.76
N ARG A 149 -21.46 -18.61 21.89
CA ARG A 149 -20.58 -17.54 22.38
C ARG A 149 -19.16 -18.04 22.58
N ARG A 150 -18.99 -19.18 23.25
CA ARG A 150 -17.67 -19.78 23.48
C ARG A 150 -16.98 -20.07 22.14
N LYS A 151 -17.68 -20.76 21.23
CA LYS A 151 -17.17 -21.07 19.89
C LYS A 151 -16.76 -19.82 19.11
N TYR A 152 -17.58 -18.77 19.13
CA TYR A 152 -17.28 -17.50 18.47
C TYR A 152 -15.97 -16.88 18.99
N PHE A 153 -15.78 -16.80 20.31
CA PHE A 153 -14.56 -16.24 20.89
C PHE A 153 -13.34 -17.14 20.70
N GLU A 154 -13.52 -18.47 20.69
CA GLU A 154 -12.45 -19.42 20.34
C GLU A 154 -11.99 -19.23 18.88
N GLU A 155 -12.93 -19.14 17.93
CA GLU A 155 -12.63 -18.87 16.52
C GLU A 155 -11.98 -17.50 16.33
N LEU A 156 -12.47 -16.46 17.02
CA LEU A 156 -11.89 -15.12 16.97
C LEU A 156 -10.47 -15.10 17.54
N SER A 157 -10.23 -15.77 18.66
CA SER A 157 -8.91 -15.90 19.26
C SER A 157 -7.96 -16.66 18.33
N ALA A 158 -8.41 -17.74 17.69
CA ALA A 158 -7.61 -18.50 16.73
C ALA A 158 -7.25 -17.66 15.50
N LYS A 159 -8.19 -16.84 15.00
CA LYS A 159 -7.91 -15.89 13.90
C LYS A 159 -6.86 -14.86 14.29
N PHE A 160 -6.98 -14.27 15.48
CA PHE A 160 -5.98 -13.31 15.98
C PHE A 160 -4.61 -13.96 16.17
N GLU A 161 -4.55 -15.19 16.68
CA GLU A 161 -3.29 -15.90 16.85
C GLU A 161 -2.63 -16.24 15.51
N ASN A 162 -3.41 -16.71 14.53
CA ASN A 162 -2.90 -16.91 13.18
C ASN A 162 -2.35 -15.60 12.58
N ALA A 163 -3.10 -14.50 12.71
CA ALA A 163 -2.66 -13.19 12.23
C ALA A 163 -1.38 -12.70 12.93
N ARG A 164 -1.20 -12.98 14.23
CA ARG A 164 0.05 -12.68 14.94
C ARG A 164 1.23 -13.45 14.38
N ASN A 165 1.07 -14.75 14.17
CA ASN A 165 2.14 -15.61 13.67
C ASN A 165 2.59 -15.19 12.28
N VAL A 166 1.63 -15.00 11.35
CA VAL A 166 1.93 -14.52 10.00
C VAL A 166 2.58 -13.14 10.02
N LYS A 167 2.10 -12.20 10.85
CA LYS A 167 2.73 -10.87 10.97
C LYS A 167 4.14 -10.94 11.55
N ALA A 168 4.40 -11.83 12.50
CA ALA A 168 5.74 -12.08 13.02
C ALA A 168 6.66 -12.66 11.92
N GLU A 169 6.17 -13.59 11.10
CA GLU A 169 6.92 -14.11 9.96
C GLU A 169 7.22 -13.01 8.91
N ILE A 170 6.25 -12.12 8.63
CA ILE A 170 6.46 -10.96 7.76
C ILE A 170 7.58 -10.06 8.31
N ILE A 171 7.61 -9.84 9.62
CA ILE A 171 8.68 -9.05 10.27
C ILE A 171 10.04 -9.74 10.09
N GLU A 172 10.13 -11.04 10.28
CA GLU A 172 11.40 -11.76 10.08
C GLU A 172 11.86 -11.74 8.61
N LYS A 173 10.94 -11.91 7.65
CA LYS A 173 11.22 -11.71 6.21
C LYS A 173 11.70 -10.28 5.95
N ALA A 174 11.06 -9.28 6.55
CA ALA A 174 11.45 -7.87 6.42
C ALA A 174 12.85 -7.59 7.00
N LYS A 175 13.20 -8.18 8.15
CA LYS A 175 14.54 -8.07 8.76
C LYS A 175 15.61 -8.63 7.84
N ALA A 176 15.37 -9.80 7.24
CA ALA A 176 16.31 -10.40 6.28
C ALA A 176 16.55 -9.54 5.04
N LEU A 177 15.56 -8.72 4.66
CA LEU A 177 15.63 -7.82 3.52
C LEU A 177 16.18 -6.43 3.86
N ALA A 178 16.27 -6.09 5.15
CA ALA A 178 16.59 -4.73 5.59
C ALA A 178 17.88 -4.23 4.93
N ASP A 179 18.99 -4.95 5.06
CA ASP A 179 20.30 -4.47 4.61
C ASP A 179 20.61 -4.74 3.12
N SER A 180 19.62 -5.19 2.35
CA SER A 180 19.79 -5.40 0.91
C SER A 180 20.00 -4.10 0.14
N THR A 181 20.95 -4.11 -0.79
CA THR A 181 21.21 -3.02 -1.74
C THR A 181 20.57 -3.26 -3.11
N GLU A 182 19.82 -4.36 -3.30
CA GLU A 182 19.03 -4.61 -4.52
C GLU A 182 17.76 -3.74 -4.52
N TRP A 183 17.92 -2.40 -4.58
CA TRP A 183 16.89 -1.40 -4.27
C TRP A 183 15.51 -1.62 -4.91
N ASN A 184 15.48 -1.99 -6.20
CA ASN A 184 14.23 -2.20 -6.92
C ASN A 184 13.56 -3.52 -6.53
N LYS A 185 14.33 -4.61 -6.50
CA LYS A 185 13.83 -5.95 -6.17
C LYS A 185 13.38 -6.03 -4.71
N THR A 186 14.19 -5.55 -3.79
CA THR A 186 13.83 -5.47 -2.37
C THR A 186 12.65 -4.52 -2.13
N GLY A 187 12.56 -3.43 -2.88
CA GLY A 187 11.39 -2.54 -2.85
C GLY A 187 10.08 -3.22 -3.24
N ASN A 188 10.10 -4.11 -4.24
CA ASN A 188 8.94 -4.91 -4.62
C ASN A 188 8.57 -5.94 -3.54
N LEU A 189 9.56 -6.64 -2.98
CA LEU A 189 9.34 -7.60 -1.88
C LEU A 189 8.72 -6.91 -0.65
N PHE A 190 9.15 -5.70 -0.29
CA PHE A 190 8.51 -4.93 0.79
C PHE A 190 7.05 -4.57 0.50
N ASN A 191 6.68 -4.36 -0.77
CA ASN A 191 5.28 -4.12 -1.15
C ASN A 191 4.45 -5.40 -1.04
N GLU A 192 4.97 -6.55 -1.48
CA GLU A 192 4.34 -7.86 -1.33
C GLU A 192 4.10 -8.20 0.14
N LEU A 193 5.10 -7.98 1.00
CA LEU A 193 4.96 -8.16 2.46
C LEU A 193 3.90 -7.24 3.07
N LEU A 194 3.75 -6.00 2.57
CA LEU A 194 2.71 -5.09 3.01
C LEU A 194 1.31 -5.52 2.55
N GLU A 195 1.20 -6.17 1.40
CA GLU A 195 -0.05 -6.77 0.93
C GLU A 195 -0.43 -7.98 1.78
N GLU A 196 0.51 -8.90 2.03
CA GLU A 196 0.34 -10.05 2.94
C GLU A 196 -0.10 -9.59 4.34
N TRP A 197 0.48 -8.49 4.84
CA TRP A 197 0.10 -7.87 6.11
C TRP A 197 -1.35 -7.41 6.16
N LYS A 198 -1.85 -6.84 5.07
CA LYS A 198 -3.23 -6.32 4.98
C LYS A 198 -4.24 -7.45 4.84
N GLU A 199 -3.87 -8.50 4.11
CA GLU A 199 -4.76 -9.63 3.82
C GLU A 199 -5.08 -10.46 5.07
N ILE A 200 -4.10 -10.71 5.95
CA ILE A 200 -4.29 -11.57 7.13
C ILE A 200 -5.22 -10.97 8.20
N GLY A 201 -5.48 -9.65 8.15
CA GLY A 201 -6.38 -8.97 9.07
C GLY A 201 -5.72 -8.62 10.41
N SER A 202 -6.51 -8.51 11.48
CA SER A 202 -6.02 -8.02 12.79
C SER A 202 -5.43 -9.12 13.66
N ALA A 203 -4.33 -8.80 14.36
CA ALA A 203 -3.70 -9.60 15.41
C ALA A 203 -4.32 -9.35 16.81
N GLY A 204 -5.41 -8.59 16.88
CA GLY A 204 -6.01 -8.10 18.11
C GLY A 204 -5.35 -6.80 18.60
N LYS A 205 -6.14 -5.99 19.32
CA LYS A 205 -5.79 -4.62 19.72
C LYS A 205 -4.47 -4.50 20.50
N GLU A 206 -4.14 -5.51 21.29
CA GLU A 206 -2.94 -5.54 22.13
C GLU A 206 -1.64 -5.64 21.34
N PHE A 207 -1.61 -6.46 20.28
CA PHE A 207 -0.38 -6.77 19.53
C PHE A 207 -0.27 -6.00 18.22
N GLU A 208 -1.39 -5.59 17.63
CA GLU A 208 -1.47 -4.94 16.32
C GLU A 208 -0.50 -3.77 16.20
N ASN A 209 -0.55 -2.83 17.14
CA ASN A 209 0.28 -1.63 17.10
C ASN A 209 1.77 -1.96 17.23
N LYS A 210 2.12 -2.91 18.10
CA LYS A 210 3.52 -3.30 18.33
C LYS A 210 4.11 -3.93 17.07
N LEU A 211 3.40 -4.91 16.51
CA LEU A 211 3.82 -5.60 15.29
C LEU A 211 3.93 -4.59 14.13
N TRP A 212 2.93 -3.72 13.95
CA TRP A 212 2.95 -2.72 12.89
C TRP A 212 4.13 -1.76 13.00
N ASN A 213 4.41 -1.27 14.20
CA ASN A 213 5.54 -0.37 14.43
C ASN A 213 6.87 -1.05 14.07
N GLU A 214 7.08 -2.30 14.51
CA GLU A 214 8.30 -3.05 14.21
C GLU A 214 8.48 -3.27 12.70
N PHE A 215 7.44 -3.71 11.99
CA PHE A 215 7.47 -3.86 10.54
C PHE A 215 7.74 -2.52 9.82
N ASN A 216 7.05 -1.46 10.25
CA ASN A 216 7.15 -0.16 9.61
C ASN A 216 8.51 0.50 9.85
N GLU A 217 9.13 0.33 11.03
CA GLU A 217 10.48 0.81 11.31
C GLU A 217 11.52 0.18 10.38
N ILE A 218 11.46 -1.14 10.18
CA ILE A 218 12.34 -1.86 9.24
C ILE A 218 12.17 -1.31 7.82
N ARG A 219 10.91 -1.18 7.38
CA ARG A 219 10.56 -0.68 6.06
C ARG A 219 11.05 0.76 5.86
N GLN A 220 10.83 1.64 6.84
CA GLN A 220 11.31 3.02 6.80
C GLN A 220 12.84 3.10 6.73
N GLY A 221 13.54 2.27 7.51
CA GLY A 221 15.00 2.19 7.48
C GLY A 221 15.54 1.81 6.09
N PHE A 222 14.93 0.83 5.43
CA PHE A 222 15.28 0.46 4.06
C PHE A 222 15.07 1.61 3.06
N TYR A 223 13.89 2.25 3.08
CA TYR A 223 13.59 3.34 2.16
C TYR A 223 14.43 4.59 2.42
N ALA A 224 14.81 4.87 3.67
CA ALA A 224 15.73 5.95 4.01
C ALA A 224 17.10 5.72 3.33
N ARG A 225 17.71 4.54 3.50
CA ARG A 225 18.97 4.20 2.83
C ARG A 225 18.88 4.23 1.31
N ARG A 226 17.77 3.73 0.76
CA ARG A 226 17.52 3.77 -0.69
C ARG A 226 17.49 5.22 -1.19
N ASN A 227 16.79 6.10 -0.48
CA ASN A 227 16.71 7.51 -0.83
C ASN A 227 18.09 8.16 -0.74
N GLU A 228 18.85 7.94 0.34
CA GLU A 228 20.22 8.43 0.48
C GLU A 228 21.13 7.99 -0.68
N TYR A 229 21.03 6.73 -1.12
CA TYR A 229 21.78 6.23 -2.27
C TYR A 229 21.45 6.98 -3.57
N TYR A 230 20.16 7.16 -3.87
CA TYR A 230 19.74 7.85 -5.09
C TYR A 230 20.03 9.35 -5.06
N GLU A 231 19.89 10.00 -3.90
CA GLU A 231 20.31 11.40 -3.71
C GLU A 231 21.82 11.55 -3.97
N ALA A 232 22.65 10.67 -3.41
CA ALA A 232 24.10 10.70 -3.65
C ALA A 232 24.45 10.42 -5.13
N LEU A 233 23.73 9.50 -5.78
CA LEU A 233 23.91 9.21 -7.20
C LEU A 233 23.52 10.43 -8.07
N HIS A 234 22.40 11.07 -7.76
CA HIS A 234 21.94 12.27 -8.46
C HIS A 234 22.91 13.43 -8.28
N ALA A 235 23.41 13.66 -7.06
CA ALA A 235 24.42 14.69 -6.80
C ALA A 235 25.70 14.47 -7.61
N LYS A 236 26.18 13.21 -7.71
CA LYS A 236 27.34 12.86 -8.55
C LYS A 236 27.07 13.11 -10.03
N GLN A 237 25.90 12.68 -10.53
CA GLN A 237 25.51 12.90 -11.92
C GLN A 237 25.38 14.39 -12.26
N GLN A 238 24.89 15.21 -11.32
CA GLN A 238 24.80 16.65 -11.47
C GLN A 238 26.19 17.30 -11.52
N ALA A 239 27.11 16.90 -10.63
CA ALA A 239 28.51 17.38 -10.69
C ALA A 239 29.16 17.02 -12.04
N HIS A 240 28.96 15.79 -12.53
CA HIS A 240 29.44 15.37 -13.85
C HIS A 240 28.81 16.19 -14.99
N ALA A 241 27.53 16.57 -14.89
CA ALA A 241 26.87 17.41 -15.87
C ALA A 241 27.51 18.80 -15.94
N GLU A 242 27.80 19.40 -14.79
CA GLU A 242 28.47 20.71 -14.71
C GLU A 242 29.91 20.66 -15.25
N ASP A 243 30.67 19.62 -14.92
CA ASP A 243 32.02 19.40 -15.48
C ASP A 243 31.96 19.32 -17.02
N LYS A 244 30.98 18.57 -17.56
CA LYS A 244 30.76 18.45 -19.02
C LYS A 244 30.35 19.76 -19.67
N LYS A 245 29.47 20.56 -19.04
CA LYS A 245 29.13 21.92 -19.48
C LYS A 245 30.39 22.80 -19.53
N GLY A 246 31.28 22.68 -18.54
CA GLY A 246 32.58 23.34 -18.53
C GLY A 246 33.48 22.93 -19.70
N LEU A 247 33.54 21.65 -20.06
CA LEU A 247 34.27 21.17 -21.24
C LEU A 247 33.69 21.71 -22.55
N ILE A 248 32.36 21.75 -22.68
CA ILE A 248 31.67 22.34 -23.84
C ILE A 248 32.00 23.83 -23.96
N ALA A 249 32.00 24.57 -22.86
CA ALA A 249 32.36 25.99 -22.85
C ALA A 249 33.80 26.22 -23.35
N LYS A 250 34.77 25.45 -22.85
CA LYS A 250 36.17 25.49 -23.32
C LYS A 250 36.27 25.15 -24.81
N ALA A 251 35.56 24.12 -25.28
CA ALA A 251 35.54 23.74 -26.69
C ALA A 251 34.96 24.86 -27.57
N ASN A 252 33.90 25.53 -27.12
CA ASN A 252 33.29 26.67 -27.82
C ASN A 252 34.21 27.88 -27.88
N GLU A 253 34.98 28.16 -26.82
CA GLU A 253 35.96 29.25 -26.83
C GLU A 253 37.05 28.99 -27.88
N ILE A 254 37.59 27.76 -27.93
CA ILE A 254 38.57 27.36 -28.95
C ILE A 254 37.98 27.47 -30.35
N LEU A 255 36.74 26.98 -30.56
CA LEU A 255 36.05 27.09 -31.85
C LEU A 255 35.86 28.55 -32.27
N THR A 256 35.40 29.41 -31.35
CA THR A 256 35.14 30.84 -31.60
C THR A 256 36.41 31.60 -31.97
N SER A 257 37.56 31.23 -31.39
CA SER A 257 38.86 31.83 -31.73
C SER A 257 39.24 31.65 -33.20
N LYS A 258 38.65 30.66 -33.89
CA LYS A 258 38.97 30.26 -35.28
C LYS A 258 40.47 30.09 -35.55
N ASN A 259 41.24 29.82 -34.49
CA ASN A 259 42.68 29.65 -34.56
C ASN A 259 43.00 28.16 -34.65
N PHE A 260 43.22 27.68 -35.86
CA PHE A 260 43.52 26.28 -36.18
C PHE A 260 45.00 25.94 -35.98
N SER A 261 45.53 26.19 -34.78
CA SER A 261 46.91 25.86 -34.41
C SER A 261 47.05 24.40 -33.98
N ARG A 262 48.29 23.89 -33.99
CA ARG A 262 48.60 22.54 -33.46
C ARG A 262 48.27 22.44 -31.96
N ALA A 263 48.46 23.53 -31.21
CA ALA A 263 48.13 23.61 -29.79
C ALA A 263 46.61 23.51 -29.55
N ASN A 264 45.79 24.28 -30.28
CA ASN A 264 44.33 24.24 -30.15
C ASN A 264 43.75 22.89 -30.59
N THR A 265 44.35 22.27 -31.61
CA THR A 265 43.95 20.92 -32.05
C THR A 265 44.29 19.87 -31.00
N ALA A 266 45.42 20.00 -30.32
CA ALA A 266 45.78 19.14 -29.19
C ALA A 266 44.83 19.36 -28.00
N ALA A 267 44.49 20.60 -27.69
CA ALA A 267 43.53 20.94 -26.64
C ALA A 267 42.13 20.35 -26.92
N MET A 268 41.60 20.49 -28.14
CA MET A 268 40.30 19.90 -28.53
C MET A 268 40.30 18.37 -28.39
N LYS A 269 41.39 17.70 -28.79
CA LYS A 269 41.54 16.25 -28.57
C LYS A 269 41.58 15.89 -27.08
N GLY A 270 42.32 16.67 -26.28
CA GLY A 270 42.38 16.51 -24.82
C GLY A 270 41.02 16.64 -24.14
N LEU A 271 40.16 17.57 -24.59
CA LEU A 271 38.80 17.71 -24.06
C LEU A 271 37.94 16.45 -24.31
N SER A 272 38.14 15.75 -25.42
CA SER A 272 37.46 14.47 -25.69
C SER A 272 37.91 13.36 -24.73
N ASP A 273 39.17 13.38 -24.33
CA ASP A 273 39.70 12.44 -23.34
C ASP A 273 39.24 12.79 -21.93
N GLU A 274 39.16 14.07 -21.59
CA GLU A 274 38.56 14.54 -20.32
C GLU A 274 37.08 14.17 -20.23
N TRP A 275 36.31 14.34 -21.31
CA TRP A 275 34.90 13.96 -21.37
C TRP A 275 34.66 12.50 -20.95
N LYS A 276 35.48 11.59 -21.47
CA LYS A 276 35.38 10.14 -21.16
C LYS A 276 35.69 9.83 -19.70
N LYS A 277 36.48 10.67 -19.01
CA LYS A 277 36.88 10.47 -17.61
C LYS A 277 35.83 10.96 -16.60
N VAL A 278 35.02 11.96 -16.95
CA VAL A 278 34.01 12.56 -16.05
C VAL A 278 32.91 11.55 -15.66
N GLY A 279 32.66 10.52 -16.46
CA GLY A 279 31.61 9.52 -16.19
C GLY A 279 30.23 9.99 -16.66
N SER A 280 29.16 9.30 -16.27
CA SER A 280 27.81 9.59 -16.75
C SER A 280 27.16 10.74 -15.98
N SER A 281 26.47 11.64 -16.69
CA SER A 281 25.63 12.72 -16.15
C SER A 281 24.14 12.35 -16.10
N GLY A 282 23.81 11.06 -16.15
CA GLY A 282 22.43 10.58 -16.06
C GLY A 282 21.57 11.07 -17.23
N LYS A 283 20.44 11.73 -16.93
CA LYS A 283 19.46 12.16 -17.95
C LYS A 283 19.99 13.21 -18.92
N GLU A 284 20.95 14.04 -18.50
CA GLU A 284 21.50 15.12 -19.33
C GLU A 284 22.60 14.63 -20.29
N GLU A 285 23.06 13.38 -20.17
CA GLU A 285 24.17 12.80 -20.96
C GLU A 285 24.01 13.00 -22.46
N ASP A 286 22.88 12.58 -23.02
CA ASP A 286 22.67 12.57 -24.48
C ASP A 286 22.63 13.98 -25.06
N ALA A 287 22.01 14.92 -24.33
CA ALA A 287 21.94 16.32 -24.73
C ALA A 287 23.33 16.96 -24.72
N LEU A 288 24.06 16.79 -23.61
CA LEU A 288 25.42 17.32 -23.46
C LEU A 288 26.37 16.71 -24.50
N TRP A 289 26.27 15.41 -24.77
CA TRP A 289 27.10 14.76 -25.79
C TRP A 289 26.82 15.30 -27.19
N LYS A 290 25.54 15.52 -27.53
CA LYS A 290 25.17 16.10 -28.82
C LYS A 290 25.76 17.50 -29.00
N GLU A 291 25.72 18.34 -27.97
CA GLU A 291 26.33 19.66 -27.99
C GLU A 291 27.85 19.59 -28.13
N PHE A 292 28.51 18.81 -27.27
CA PHE A 292 29.97 18.64 -27.31
C PHE A 292 30.45 18.14 -28.67
N ARG A 293 29.79 17.12 -29.21
CA ARG A 293 30.10 16.56 -30.52
C ARG A 293 29.89 17.59 -31.62
N GLY A 294 28.82 18.38 -31.59
CA GLY A 294 28.58 19.45 -32.57
C GLY A 294 29.70 20.49 -32.60
N VAL A 295 30.19 20.91 -31.42
CA VAL A 295 31.33 21.85 -31.31
C VAL A 295 32.62 21.24 -31.87
N MET A 296 32.87 19.96 -31.57
CA MET A 296 34.03 19.23 -32.07
C MET A 296 33.99 19.07 -33.60
N ASP A 297 32.84 18.66 -34.14
CA ASP A 297 32.65 18.47 -35.58
C ASP A 297 32.85 19.80 -36.32
N ALA A 298 32.27 20.91 -35.83
CA ALA A 298 32.45 22.24 -36.40
C ALA A 298 33.93 22.70 -36.38
N TYR A 299 34.68 22.40 -35.32
CA TYR A 299 36.10 22.74 -35.25
C TYR A 299 36.94 21.96 -36.27
N PHE A 300 36.72 20.65 -36.38
CA PHE A 300 37.48 19.81 -37.31
C PHE A 300 37.09 20.06 -38.78
N GLU A 301 35.84 20.43 -39.05
CA GLU A 301 35.40 20.93 -40.35
C GLU A 301 36.13 22.24 -40.69
N GLY A 302 36.13 23.23 -39.79
CA GLY A 302 36.86 24.48 -40.00
C GLY A 302 38.38 24.30 -40.18
N LEU A 303 38.98 23.34 -39.45
CA LEU A 303 40.39 22.97 -39.64
C LEU A 303 40.65 22.42 -41.05
N ARG A 304 39.74 21.56 -41.54
CA ARG A 304 39.82 20.99 -42.88
C ARG A 304 39.71 22.09 -43.94
N GLU A 305 38.70 22.96 -43.85
CA GLU A 305 38.51 24.09 -44.76
C GLU A 305 39.72 25.03 -44.77
N ASN A 306 40.28 25.35 -43.59
CA ASN A 306 41.46 26.21 -43.50
C ASN A 306 42.70 25.57 -44.13
N ASN A 307 42.87 24.24 -44.00
CA ASN A 307 43.94 23.51 -44.66
C ASN A 307 43.74 23.44 -46.17
N GLU A 308 42.52 23.16 -46.64
CA GLU A 308 42.16 23.15 -48.07
C GLU A 308 42.38 24.53 -48.71
N ARG A 309 41.99 25.62 -48.03
CA ARG A 309 42.27 26.99 -48.45
C ARG A 309 43.77 27.27 -48.58
N ARG A 310 44.56 26.92 -47.57
CA ARG A 310 46.03 27.10 -47.61
C ARG A 310 46.68 26.31 -48.75
N GLN A 311 46.23 25.08 -48.98
CA GLN A 311 46.69 24.27 -50.10
C GLN A 311 46.28 24.87 -51.45
N ALA A 312 45.05 25.38 -51.57
CA ALA A 312 44.58 26.06 -52.78
C ALA A 312 45.36 27.34 -53.06
N GLU A 313 45.59 28.19 -52.05
CA GLU A 313 46.42 29.39 -52.16
C GLU A 313 47.87 29.06 -52.56
N TYR A 314 48.44 27.99 -51.99
CA TYR A 314 49.78 27.53 -52.35
C TYR A 314 49.82 27.02 -53.81
N ARG A 315 48.86 26.20 -54.22
CA ARG A 315 48.73 25.75 -55.62
C ARG A 315 48.54 26.92 -56.58
N GLN A 316 47.73 27.91 -56.22
CA GLN A 316 47.53 29.11 -57.05
C GLN A 316 48.83 29.89 -57.19
N LYS A 317 49.59 30.12 -56.11
CA LYS A 317 50.89 30.79 -56.18
C LYS A 317 51.89 30.05 -57.08
N LEU A 318 51.90 28.72 -57.03
CA LEU A 318 52.71 27.91 -57.94
C LEU A 318 52.27 28.07 -59.40
N GLN A 319 50.96 28.05 -59.66
CA GLN A 319 50.40 28.28 -61.01
C GLN A 319 50.71 29.68 -61.54
N ASP A 320 50.56 30.72 -60.71
CA ASP A 320 50.88 32.11 -61.06
C ASP A 320 52.38 32.27 -61.36
N SER A 321 53.24 31.67 -60.54
CA SER A 321 54.70 31.65 -60.77
C SER A 321 55.06 30.93 -62.06
N ARG A 322 54.42 29.79 -62.35
CA ARG A 322 54.60 29.07 -63.61
C ARG A 322 54.17 29.92 -64.80
N ALA A 323 52.99 30.54 -64.74
CA ALA A 323 52.45 31.38 -65.80
C ALA A 323 53.35 32.60 -66.06
N TYR A 324 53.85 33.24 -65.01
CA TYR A 324 54.79 34.36 -65.11
C TYR A 324 56.09 33.96 -65.81
N LYS A 325 56.73 32.85 -65.40
CA LYS A 325 57.94 32.32 -66.05
C LYS A 325 57.68 31.91 -67.50
N GLN A 326 56.51 31.33 -67.79
CA GLN A 326 56.12 30.97 -69.15
C GLN A 326 56.00 32.20 -70.05
N GLU A 327 55.45 33.31 -69.54
CA GLU A 327 55.36 34.55 -70.30
C GLU A 327 56.74 35.21 -70.50
N GLN A 328 57.65 35.10 -69.52
CA GLN A 328 59.04 35.50 -69.71
C GLN A 328 59.71 34.72 -70.85
N ILE A 329 59.56 33.39 -70.87
CA ILE A 329 60.05 32.54 -71.97
C ILE A 329 59.46 32.99 -73.31
N ASN A 330 58.16 33.24 -73.38
CA ASN A 330 57.50 33.70 -74.60
C ASN A 330 58.07 35.04 -75.09
N ASN A 331 58.33 35.99 -74.19
CA ASN A 331 58.94 37.27 -74.52
C ASN A 331 60.38 37.10 -75.02
N LEU A 332 61.19 36.29 -74.34
CA LEU A 332 62.57 35.98 -74.77
C LEU A 332 62.59 35.31 -76.14
N LYS A 333 61.69 34.35 -76.42
CA LYS A 333 61.54 33.72 -77.73
C LYS A 333 61.19 34.75 -78.82
N ARG A 334 60.33 35.74 -78.53
CA ARG A 334 60.04 36.86 -79.44
C ARG A 334 61.24 37.79 -79.65
N GLN A 335 62.04 38.05 -78.61
CA GLN A 335 63.28 38.84 -78.73
C GLN A 335 64.31 38.13 -79.60
N ILE A 336 64.56 36.85 -79.34
CA ILE A 336 65.46 36.01 -80.14
C ILE A 336 65.03 36.05 -81.61
N LYS A 337 63.74 35.87 -81.89
CA LYS A 337 63.24 35.92 -83.28
C LYS A 337 63.56 37.25 -83.96
N ARG A 338 63.33 38.39 -83.29
CA ARG A 338 63.67 39.72 -83.83
C ARG A 338 65.16 39.87 -84.08
N MET A 339 66.00 39.43 -83.14
CA MET A 339 67.45 39.48 -83.27
C MET A 339 67.95 38.59 -84.42
N GLN A 340 67.33 37.43 -84.64
CA GLN A 340 67.62 36.55 -85.78
C GLN A 340 67.24 37.19 -87.13
N GLU A 341 66.10 37.89 -87.18
CA GLU A 341 65.69 38.68 -88.35
C GLU A 341 66.66 39.85 -88.60
N GLU A 342 67.16 40.50 -87.54
CA GLU A 342 68.15 41.58 -87.62
C GLU A 342 69.51 41.08 -88.15
N ILE A 343 70.01 39.93 -87.67
CA ILE A 343 71.25 39.29 -88.16
C ILE A 343 71.21 39.10 -89.68
N ALA A 344 70.07 38.73 -90.26
CA ALA A 344 69.92 38.53 -91.69
C ALA A 344 70.14 39.80 -92.53
N THR A 345 70.12 40.98 -91.89
CA THR A 345 70.29 42.30 -92.52
C THR A 345 71.60 42.99 -92.13
N MET A 346 72.40 42.40 -91.25
CA MET A 346 73.69 42.95 -90.81
C MET A 346 74.81 42.67 -91.82
N TYR A 347 75.75 43.61 -91.97
CA TYR A 347 76.89 43.48 -92.89
C TYR A 347 78.24 43.26 -92.18
N SER A 348 78.32 43.55 -90.89
CA SER A 348 79.54 43.40 -90.08
C SER A 348 79.55 42.05 -89.37
N GLN A 349 80.55 41.22 -89.65
CA GLN A 349 80.72 39.93 -88.99
C GLN A 349 80.79 40.07 -87.46
N ARG A 350 81.46 41.12 -86.97
CA ARG A 350 81.57 41.38 -85.53
C ARG A 350 80.22 41.72 -84.88
N GLU A 351 79.32 42.38 -85.59
CA GLU A 351 77.98 42.70 -85.07
C GLU A 351 77.06 41.46 -85.09
N ILE A 352 77.22 40.61 -86.10
CA ILE A 352 76.56 39.29 -86.17
C ILE A 352 77.01 38.43 -84.99
N ASP A 353 78.31 38.24 -84.78
CA ASP A 353 78.86 37.39 -83.71
C ASP A 353 78.40 37.87 -82.31
N ASN A 354 78.34 39.19 -82.08
CA ASN A 354 77.85 39.76 -80.82
C ASN A 354 76.35 39.51 -80.63
N THR A 355 75.55 39.64 -81.68
CA THR A 355 74.09 39.42 -81.64
C THR A 355 73.77 37.93 -81.45
N GLU A 356 74.56 37.05 -82.07
CA GLU A 356 74.50 35.60 -81.87
C GLU A 356 74.84 35.20 -80.43
N ALA A 357 75.88 35.80 -79.82
CA ALA A 357 76.19 35.58 -78.41
C ALA A 357 75.03 36.01 -77.48
N MET A 358 74.43 37.18 -77.73
CA MET A 358 73.25 37.64 -76.97
C MET A 358 72.01 36.75 -77.18
N ILE A 359 71.86 36.11 -78.34
CA ILE A 359 70.81 35.12 -78.58
C ILE A 359 71.07 33.86 -77.76
N GLU A 360 72.32 33.41 -77.71
CA GLU A 360 72.70 32.22 -76.96
C GLU A 360 72.48 32.41 -75.45
N ASP A 361 72.91 33.54 -74.88
CA ASP A 361 72.62 33.91 -73.47
C ASP A 361 71.11 33.88 -73.17
N LYS A 362 70.27 34.35 -74.11
CA LYS A 362 68.81 34.32 -73.95
C LYS A 362 68.23 32.91 -74.06
N LYS A 363 68.82 32.02 -74.86
CA LYS A 363 68.41 30.62 -74.94
C LYS A 363 68.80 29.86 -73.68
N GLU A 364 69.99 30.09 -73.15
CA GLU A 364 70.43 29.54 -71.87
C GLU A 364 69.47 29.97 -70.75
N TYR A 365 69.12 31.26 -70.69
CA TYR A 365 68.14 31.74 -69.72
C TYR A 365 66.71 31.17 -69.94
N ILE A 366 66.31 30.89 -71.18
CA ILE A 366 65.07 30.15 -71.44
C ILE A 366 65.15 28.72 -70.87
N ALA A 367 66.27 28.02 -71.05
CA ALA A 367 66.44 26.66 -70.56
C ALA A 367 66.36 26.62 -69.02
N GLU A 368 66.97 27.59 -68.33
CA GLU A 368 66.85 27.75 -66.87
C GLU A 368 65.39 27.97 -66.44
N LEU A 369 64.65 28.84 -67.13
CA LEU A 369 63.23 29.07 -66.84
C LEU A 369 62.34 27.85 -67.14
N GLU A 370 62.68 27.05 -68.16
CA GLU A 370 61.99 25.81 -68.50
C GLU A 370 62.24 24.72 -67.43
N GLU A 371 63.46 24.65 -66.86
CA GLU A 371 63.78 23.79 -65.71
C GLU A 371 63.00 24.21 -64.45
N ASP A 372 62.99 25.50 -64.13
CA ASP A 372 62.20 26.06 -63.02
C ASP A 372 60.70 25.72 -63.16
N ILE A 373 60.15 25.77 -64.37
CA ILE A 373 58.75 25.40 -64.64
C ILE A 373 58.54 23.90 -64.41
N ALA A 374 59.45 23.04 -64.88
CA ALA A 374 59.35 21.60 -64.67
C ALA A 374 59.35 21.24 -63.17
N ASP A 375 60.16 21.94 -62.38
CA ASP A 375 60.19 21.81 -60.92
C ASP A 375 58.87 22.26 -60.26
N ILE A 376 58.27 23.34 -60.75
CA ILE A 376 56.95 23.81 -60.28
C ILE A 376 55.85 22.79 -60.65
N GLU A 377 55.88 22.24 -61.86
CA GLU A 377 54.92 21.22 -62.31
C GLU A 377 55.02 19.93 -61.49
N LYS A 378 56.24 19.51 -61.14
CA LYS A 378 56.47 18.39 -60.24
C LYS A 378 55.88 18.64 -58.85
N LYS A 379 56.00 19.87 -58.33
CA LYS A 379 55.37 20.28 -57.05
C LYS A 379 53.85 20.39 -57.13
N LEU A 380 53.28 20.64 -58.30
CA LEU A 380 51.82 20.66 -58.53
C LEU A 380 51.22 19.25 -58.70
N ALA A 381 52.04 18.26 -59.08
CA ALA A 381 51.64 16.88 -59.27
C ALA A 381 51.70 16.01 -57.98
N GLN A 382 52.29 16.55 -56.90
CA GLN A 382 52.31 15.97 -55.55
C GLN A 382 51.19 16.58 -54.70
#